data_AF-A0A8T4SVT0-F1
#
_entry.id   AF-A0A8T4SVT0-F1
#
_cell.length_a   1.000
_cell.length_b   1.000
_cell.length_c   1.000
_cell.angle_alpha   90.00
_cell.angle_beta   90.00
_cell.angle_gamma   90.00
#
_symmetry.space_group_name_H-M   'P 1'
#
loop_
_entity.id
_entity.type
_entity.pdbx_description
1 polymer ?
#
loop_
_entity_poly.entity_id
_entity_poly.type
_entity_poly.pdbx_seq_one_letter_code
_entity_poly.pdbx_strand_id
1 'polypeptide(L)'
;MDEVITYEKLYDILRKEKYAQELQKIDKDFFRSVVEYLKEKEAIAESQKGKESIFSAEAESTIKQVSNIKKLIKELYEKREYKIIQLAMFASRIADKEIPSALLTEERPLFLDVVNILNVYRESIVQNVIEKRLPTPGEQPKSIKRDFLDDTKQSDTKVVRFMHAVPKFVANDMNTYGPFDEEDTAILPNKAADVLIDKKRAEEIKLENP
;
A
#
# COMPACT_ATOMS: atom_id res chain seq x y z
N MET A 1 10.44 15.06 -5.76
CA MET A 1 11.89 15.20 -6.02
C MET A 1 12.48 13.86 -5.65
N ASP A 2 13.01 13.12 -6.61
CA ASP A 2 13.61 11.81 -6.36
C ASP A 2 14.86 12.02 -5.51
N GLU A 3 14.76 11.73 -4.21
CA GLU A 3 15.86 11.87 -3.28
C GLU A 3 16.81 10.67 -3.47
N VAL A 4 17.99 10.92 -4.04
CA VAL A 4 18.98 9.87 -4.35
C VAL A 4 19.35 9.10 -3.08
N ILE A 5 19.14 7.78 -3.09
CA ILE A 5 19.53 6.91 -1.97
C ILE A 5 21.04 6.66 -2.00
N THR A 6 21.69 6.95 -0.88
CA THR A 6 23.12 6.67 -0.64
C THR A 6 23.29 5.77 0.59
N TYR A 7 24.50 5.20 0.75
CA TYR A 7 24.82 4.40 1.94
C TYR A 7 24.60 5.18 3.25
N GLU A 8 25.05 6.44 3.30
CA GLU A 8 24.91 7.30 4.48
C GLU A 8 23.43 7.57 4.80
N LYS A 9 22.62 7.84 3.77
CA LYS A 9 21.18 8.04 3.95
C LYS A 9 20.50 6.77 4.47
N LEU A 10 20.84 5.59 3.93
CA LEU A 10 20.28 4.32 4.41
C LEU A 10 20.67 4.05 5.87
N TYR A 11 21.92 4.35 6.23
CA TYR A 11 22.39 4.27 7.61
C TYR A 11 21.64 5.23 8.53
N ASP A 12 21.40 6.47 8.11
CA ASP A 12 20.65 7.46 8.88
C ASP A 12 19.18 7.08 9.05
N ILE A 13 18.55 6.50 8.01
CA ILE A 13 17.19 5.97 8.09
C ILE A 13 17.14 4.83 9.11
N LEU A 14 18.05 3.85 9.02
CA LEU A 14 18.12 2.75 9.99
C LEU A 14 18.37 3.26 11.40
N ARG A 15 19.27 4.23 11.56
CA ARG A 15 19.58 4.83 12.85
C ARG A 15 18.32 5.45 13.46
N LYS A 16 17.62 6.31 12.71
CA LYS A 16 16.37 6.94 13.18
C LYS A 16 15.30 5.90 13.49
N GLU A 17 15.16 4.87 12.67
CA GLU A 17 14.23 3.76 12.93
C GLU A 17 14.57 3.02 14.23
N LYS A 18 15.85 2.84 14.54
CA LYS A 18 16.30 2.16 15.77
C LYS A 18 16.03 2.95 17.05
N TYR A 19 16.19 4.27 17.00
CA TYR A 19 16.07 5.13 18.20
C TYR A 19 14.66 5.68 18.41
N ALA A 20 13.88 5.86 17.34
CA ALA A 20 12.48 6.27 17.47
C ALA A 20 11.63 5.12 18.03
N GLN A 21 10.73 5.43 18.96
CA GLN A 21 9.73 4.47 19.44
C GLN A 21 8.64 4.25 18.39
N GLU A 22 8.26 5.31 17.69
CA GLU A 22 7.23 5.30 16.65
C GLU A 22 7.79 4.85 15.29
N LEU A 23 6.90 4.36 14.42
CA LEU A 23 7.24 4.02 13.04
C LEU A 23 7.59 5.30 12.28
N GLN A 24 8.80 5.36 11.75
CA GLN A 24 9.25 6.54 11.02
C GLN A 24 8.50 6.69 9.69
N LYS A 25 8.15 7.93 9.33
CA LYS A 25 7.73 8.26 7.97
C LYS A 25 8.93 8.20 7.03
N ILE A 26 8.83 7.34 6.03
CA ILE A 26 9.80 7.19 4.94
C ILE A 26 9.09 7.55 3.64
N ASP A 27 9.85 7.96 2.62
CA ASP A 27 9.33 8.23 1.29
C ASP A 27 8.63 6.99 0.71
N LYS A 28 7.52 7.19 -0.03
CA LYS A 28 6.75 6.10 -0.64
C LYS A 28 7.55 5.36 -1.71
N ASP A 29 8.47 6.06 -2.38
CA ASP A 29 9.32 5.52 -3.44
C ASP A 29 10.66 4.98 -2.89
N PHE A 30 10.78 4.82 -1.56
CA PHE A 30 12.00 4.36 -0.92
C PHE A 30 12.49 3.01 -1.45
N PHE A 31 11.62 2.00 -1.52
CA PHE A 31 12.03 0.67 -2.00
C PHE A 31 12.47 0.70 -3.46
N ARG A 32 11.80 1.52 -4.29
CA ARG A 32 12.20 1.73 -5.68
C ARG A 32 13.62 2.27 -5.77
N SER A 33 13.89 3.33 -5.01
CA SER A 33 15.20 3.97 -4.94
C SER A 33 16.29 3.04 -4.39
N VAL A 34 15.96 2.17 -3.42
CA VAL A 34 16.89 1.17 -2.87
C VAL A 34 17.24 0.11 -3.91
N VAL A 35 16.25 -0.34 -4.69
CA VAL A 35 16.46 -1.33 -5.77
C VAL A 35 17.36 -0.76 -6.86
N GLU A 36 17.13 0.48 -7.27
CA GLU A 36 17.97 1.16 -8.26
C GLU A 36 19.42 1.31 -7.76
N TYR A 37 19.59 1.76 -6.50
CA TYR A 37 20.90 1.88 -5.88
C TYR A 37 21.65 0.54 -5.76
N LEU A 38 20.95 -0.54 -5.40
CA LEU A 38 21.56 -1.88 -5.34
C LEU A 38 21.99 -2.37 -6.73
N LYS A 39 21.15 -2.18 -7.76
CA LYS A 39 21.48 -2.58 -9.14
C LYS A 39 22.73 -1.87 -9.64
N GLU A 40 22.85 -0.57 -9.38
CA GLU A 40 24.02 0.22 -9.76
C GLU A 40 25.29 -0.32 -9.07
N LYS A 41 25.23 -0.57 -7.76
CA LYS A 41 26.39 -1.08 -6.99
C LYS A 41 26.78 -2.50 -7.38
N GLU A 42 25.81 -3.35 -7.70
CA GLU A 42 26.08 -4.70 -8.19
C GLU A 42 26.72 -4.69 -9.58
N ALA A 43 26.24 -3.84 -10.50
CA ALA A 43 26.83 -3.70 -11.83
C ALA A 43 28.30 -3.22 -11.77
N ILE A 44 28.61 -2.27 -10.88
CA ILE A 44 29.98 -1.81 -10.65
C ILE A 44 30.85 -2.98 -10.14
N ALA A 45 30.37 -3.73 -9.14
CA ALA A 45 31.09 -4.87 -8.58
C ALA A 45 31.37 -5.97 -9.64
N GLU A 46 30.42 -6.21 -10.54
CA GLU A 46 30.55 -7.22 -11.60
C GLU A 46 31.51 -6.78 -12.72
N SER A 47 31.46 -5.50 -13.11
CA SER A 47 32.39 -4.91 -14.08
C SER A 47 33.85 -4.93 -13.62
N GLN A 48 34.08 -4.85 -12.31
CA GLN A 48 35.42 -4.90 -11.70
C GLN A 48 35.97 -6.34 -11.63
N LYS A 49 35.10 -7.35 -11.54
CA LYS A 49 35.51 -8.76 -11.56
C LYS A 49 36.08 -9.21 -12.90
N GLY A 50 35.55 -8.70 -14.02
CA GLY A 50 36.02 -9.09 -15.37
C GLY A 50 37.44 -8.63 -15.73
N LYS A 51 38.10 -7.79 -14.92
CA LYS A 51 39.45 -7.23 -15.15
C LYS A 51 40.51 -7.87 -14.23
N GLU A 52 40.45 -9.20 -14.11
CA GLU A 52 41.02 -10.11 -13.10
C GLU A 52 42.47 -9.92 -12.59
N SER A 53 43.29 -9.00 -13.08
CA SER A 53 44.73 -9.00 -12.74
C SER A 53 45.27 -7.78 -11.98
N ILE A 54 44.54 -6.66 -11.81
CA ILE A 54 45.14 -5.42 -11.29
C ILE A 54 44.43 -4.80 -10.05
N PHE A 55 43.16 -5.13 -9.77
CA PHE A 55 42.35 -4.43 -8.74
C PHE A 55 41.60 -5.35 -7.75
N SER A 56 42.22 -6.45 -7.30
CA SER A 56 41.58 -7.40 -6.38
C SER A 56 41.07 -6.75 -5.08
N ALA A 57 41.83 -5.81 -4.49
CA ALA A 57 41.45 -5.13 -3.25
C ALA A 57 40.23 -4.19 -3.42
N GLU A 58 40.12 -3.51 -4.55
CA GLU A 58 39.04 -2.55 -4.81
C GLU A 58 37.74 -3.29 -5.14
N ALA A 59 37.81 -4.35 -5.96
CA ALA A 59 36.67 -5.23 -6.24
C ALA A 59 36.15 -5.90 -4.96
N GLU A 60 37.05 -6.37 -4.09
CA GLU A 60 36.67 -6.98 -2.81
C GLU A 60 36.03 -5.97 -1.85
N SER A 61 36.50 -4.72 -1.87
CA SER A 61 35.89 -3.60 -1.11
C SER A 61 34.47 -3.32 -1.58
N THR A 62 34.23 -3.24 -2.90
CA THR A 62 32.88 -3.01 -3.46
C THR A 62 31.91 -4.14 -3.12
N ILE A 63 32.36 -5.40 -3.18
CA ILE A 63 31.56 -6.57 -2.78
C ILE A 63 31.17 -6.48 -1.28
N LYS A 64 32.11 -6.09 -0.42
CA LYS A 64 31.85 -5.88 1.01
C LYS A 64 30.82 -4.77 1.23
N GLN A 65 30.90 -3.67 0.47
CA GLN A 65 29.90 -2.60 0.55
C GLN A 65 28.49 -3.08 0.19
N VAL A 66 28.33 -3.82 -0.90
CA VAL A 66 27.02 -4.39 -1.29
C VAL A 66 26.48 -5.33 -0.20
N SER A 67 27.32 -6.19 0.35
CA SER A 67 26.94 -7.08 1.46
C SER A 67 26.47 -6.30 2.70
N ASN A 68 27.17 -5.21 3.03
CA ASN A 68 26.78 -4.34 4.15
C ASN A 68 25.46 -3.62 3.89
N ILE A 69 25.22 -3.13 2.68
CA ILE A 69 23.93 -2.52 2.29
C ILE A 69 22.79 -3.53 2.47
N LYS A 70 22.96 -4.77 2.00
CA LYS A 70 21.95 -5.84 2.17
C LYS A 70 21.64 -6.11 3.65
N LYS A 71 22.66 -6.10 4.52
CA LYS A 71 22.48 -6.24 5.97
C LYS A 71 21.68 -5.07 6.56
N LEU A 72 21.99 -3.82 6.16
CA LEU A 72 21.26 -2.63 6.62
C LEU A 72 19.78 -2.68 6.23
N ILE A 73 19.47 -3.08 5.00
CA ILE A 73 18.08 -3.21 4.52
C ILE A 73 17.33 -4.26 5.34
N LYS A 74 17.96 -5.41 5.60
CA LYS A 74 17.35 -6.48 6.41
C LYS A 74 17.08 -6.00 7.84
N GLU A 75 18.05 -5.35 8.48
CA GLU A 75 17.87 -4.81 9.84
C GLU A 75 16.77 -3.74 9.87
N LEU A 76 16.70 -2.88 8.84
CA LEU A 76 15.65 -1.87 8.72
C LEU A 76 14.26 -2.51 8.65
N TYR A 77 14.10 -3.52 7.79
CA TYR A 77 12.85 -4.25 7.66
C TYR A 77 12.44 -4.91 8.99
N GLU A 78 13.33 -5.63 9.67
CA GLU A 78 13.03 -6.27 10.95
C GLU A 78 12.58 -5.27 12.03
N LYS A 79 13.20 -4.08 12.07
CA LYS A 79 12.80 -3.02 13.01
C LYS A 79 11.43 -2.44 12.68
N ARG A 80 11.16 -2.18 11.40
CA ARG A 80 9.86 -1.69 10.94
C ARG A 80 8.77 -2.72 11.16
N GLU A 81 9.02 -3.98 10.80
CA GLU A 81 8.11 -5.11 11.02
C GLU A 81 7.67 -5.20 12.47
N TYR A 82 8.62 -5.17 13.41
CA TYR A 82 8.30 -5.17 14.84
C TYR A 82 7.35 -4.03 15.21
N LYS A 83 7.62 -2.80 14.77
CA LYS A 83 6.77 -1.63 15.07
C LYS A 83 5.40 -1.71 14.41
N ILE A 84 5.31 -2.23 13.19
CA ILE A 84 4.05 -2.44 12.47
C ILE A 84 3.17 -3.42 13.24
N ILE A 85 3.74 -4.51 13.76
CA ILE A 85 3.00 -5.47 14.59
C ILE A 85 2.52 -4.80 15.89
N GLN A 86 3.36 -4.00 16.56
CA GLN A 86 2.93 -3.24 17.74
C GLN A 86 1.77 -2.30 17.41
N LEU A 87 1.88 -1.53 16.33
CA LEU A 87 0.82 -0.65 15.85
C LEU A 87 -0.47 -1.43 15.56
N ALA A 88 -0.39 -2.58 14.89
CA ALA A 88 -1.54 -3.42 14.60
C ALA A 88 -2.22 -3.92 15.89
N MET A 89 -1.44 -4.28 16.92
CA MET A 89 -1.98 -4.64 18.22
C MET A 89 -2.76 -3.50 18.87
N PHE A 90 -2.24 -2.28 18.84
CA PHE A 90 -2.94 -1.11 19.37
C PHE A 90 -4.19 -0.78 18.53
N ALA A 91 -4.05 -0.71 17.21
CA ALA A 91 -5.14 -0.39 16.28
C ALA A 91 -6.29 -1.39 16.38
N SER A 92 -6.00 -2.68 16.56
CA SER A 92 -7.06 -3.70 16.75
C SER A 92 -7.95 -3.42 17.96
N ARG A 93 -7.47 -2.71 18.99
CA ARG A 93 -8.24 -2.43 20.23
C ARG A 93 -9.12 -1.18 20.13
N ILE A 94 -8.88 -0.34 19.14
CA ILE A 94 -9.54 0.96 18.97
C ILE A 94 -10.59 0.82 17.85
N ALA A 95 -11.76 1.43 18.03
CA ALA A 95 -12.83 1.38 17.03
C ALA A 95 -12.47 2.11 15.72
N ASP A 96 -11.72 3.22 15.82
CA ASP A 96 -11.22 3.95 14.65
C ASP A 96 -9.99 3.27 14.04
N LYS A 97 -10.21 2.68 12.87
CA LYS A 97 -9.21 1.98 12.08
C LYS A 97 -8.50 2.93 11.10
N GLU A 98 -7.97 4.03 11.60
CA GLU A 98 -7.15 4.89 10.75
C GLU A 98 -5.85 4.18 10.39
N ILE A 99 -5.57 4.10 9.08
CA ILE A 99 -4.33 3.52 8.58
C ILE A 99 -3.21 4.54 8.82
N PRO A 100 -2.15 4.20 9.58
CA PRO A 100 -1.05 5.12 9.82
C PRO A 100 -0.41 5.59 8.51
N SER A 101 -0.29 6.90 8.33
CA SER A 101 0.37 7.50 7.15
C SER A 101 1.86 7.16 7.01
N ALA A 102 2.48 6.60 8.05
CA ALA A 102 3.88 6.17 8.08
C ALA A 102 4.12 4.77 7.45
N LEU A 103 3.06 4.02 7.16
CA LEU A 103 3.15 2.73 6.46
C LEU A 103 3.44 2.93 4.98
N LEU A 104 4.43 2.19 4.48
CA LEU A 104 4.70 2.07 3.06
C LEU A 104 3.65 1.19 2.38
N THR A 105 3.51 1.31 1.07
CA THR A 105 2.48 0.59 0.29
C THR A 105 2.61 -0.92 0.45
N GLU A 106 3.85 -1.41 0.49
CA GLU A 106 4.23 -2.82 0.64
C GLU A 106 3.97 -3.35 2.06
N GLU A 107 3.94 -2.47 3.06
CA GLU A 107 3.77 -2.80 4.49
C GLU A 107 2.30 -2.81 4.91
N ARG A 108 1.43 -2.11 4.16
CA ARG A 108 -0.01 -2.02 4.44
C ARG A 108 -0.71 -3.38 4.54
N PRO A 109 -0.47 -4.35 3.62
CA PRO A 109 -1.12 -5.65 3.69
C PRO A 109 -0.79 -6.38 4.99
N LEU A 110 0.49 -6.39 5.40
CA LEU A 110 0.92 -6.98 6.67
C LEU A 110 0.18 -6.38 7.86
N PHE A 111 0.09 -5.05 7.92
CA PHE A 111 -0.63 -4.35 8.99
C PHE A 111 -2.10 -4.77 9.06
N LEU A 112 -2.80 -4.73 7.92
CA LEU A 112 -4.22 -5.05 7.82
C LEU A 112 -4.51 -6.52 8.19
N ASP A 113 -3.69 -7.44 7.69
CA ASP A 113 -3.82 -8.87 7.96
C ASP A 113 -3.66 -9.16 9.46
N VAL A 114 -2.66 -8.57 10.11
CA VAL A 114 -2.44 -8.73 11.56
C VAL A 114 -3.61 -8.16 12.35
N VAL A 115 -4.11 -6.97 12.00
CA VAL A 115 -5.29 -6.37 12.65
C VAL A 115 -6.50 -7.29 12.53
N ASN A 116 -6.74 -7.86 11.34
CA ASN A 116 -7.88 -8.75 11.12
C ASN A 116 -7.77 -10.04 11.94
N ILE A 117 -6.59 -10.68 11.94
CA ILE A 117 -6.31 -11.86 12.75
C ILE A 117 -6.62 -11.57 14.23
N LEU A 118 -6.10 -10.45 14.75
CA LEU A 118 -6.32 -10.07 16.15
C LEU A 118 -7.80 -9.84 16.48
N ASN A 119 -8.57 -9.25 15.56
CA ASN A 119 -10.00 -9.02 15.76
C ASN A 119 -10.79 -10.33 15.79
N VAL A 120 -10.55 -11.24 14.83
CA VAL A 120 -11.24 -12.53 14.75
C VAL A 120 -11.03 -13.34 16.03
N TYR A 121 -9.78 -13.45 16.51
CA TYR A 121 -9.51 -14.18 17.75
C TYR A 121 -10.04 -13.46 18.99
N ARG A 122 -10.09 -12.12 18.99
CA ARG A 122 -10.69 -11.39 20.10
C ARG A 122 -12.20 -11.59 20.16
N GLU A 123 -12.89 -11.58 19.03
CA GLU A 123 -14.33 -11.91 18.98
C GLU A 123 -14.57 -13.37 19.39
N SER A 124 -13.82 -14.32 18.84
CA SER A 124 -14.03 -15.75 19.12
C SER A 124 -13.71 -16.16 20.57
N ILE A 125 -12.84 -15.41 21.24
CA ILE A 125 -12.45 -15.69 22.63
C ILE A 125 -13.15 -14.73 23.59
N VAL A 126 -12.86 -13.43 23.50
CA VAL A 126 -13.30 -12.45 24.50
C VAL A 126 -14.80 -12.23 24.44
N GLN A 127 -15.37 -12.01 23.24
CA GLN A 127 -16.80 -11.74 23.11
C GLN A 127 -17.62 -12.96 23.55
N ASN A 128 -17.22 -14.16 23.13
CA ASN A 128 -17.87 -15.40 23.55
C ASN A 128 -17.86 -15.56 25.08
N VAL A 129 -16.73 -15.31 25.76
CA VAL A 129 -16.64 -15.39 27.23
C VAL A 129 -17.55 -14.36 27.91
N ILE A 130 -17.54 -13.10 27.43
CA ILE A 130 -18.40 -12.02 27.95
C ILE A 130 -19.87 -12.39 27.82
N GLU A 131 -20.25 -13.05 26.72
CA GLU A 131 -21.60 -13.52 26.43
C GLU A 131 -21.92 -14.89 27.06
N LYS A 132 -21.05 -15.41 27.92
CA LYS A 132 -21.20 -16.70 28.63
C LYS A 132 -21.30 -17.91 27.69
N ARG A 133 -20.72 -17.82 26.50
CA ARG A 133 -20.54 -18.91 25.54
C ARG A 133 -19.12 -19.49 25.67
N LEU A 134 -18.94 -20.75 25.27
CA LEU A 134 -17.60 -21.35 25.24
C LEU A 134 -16.77 -20.71 24.11
N PRO A 135 -15.49 -20.37 24.37
CA PRO A 135 -14.57 -19.91 23.32
C PRO A 135 -14.44 -20.96 22.23
N THR A 136 -14.46 -20.52 20.98
CA THR A 136 -14.11 -21.37 19.85
C THR A 136 -12.70 -21.02 19.36
N PRO A 137 -11.93 -22.00 18.87
CA PRO A 137 -10.74 -21.70 18.09
C PRO A 137 -11.22 -20.87 16.90
N GLY A 138 -10.87 -19.59 16.86
CA GLY A 138 -11.33 -18.68 15.81
C GLY A 138 -11.13 -19.31 14.44
N GLU A 139 -12.17 -19.28 13.60
CA GLU A 139 -12.03 -19.76 12.23
C GLU A 139 -10.89 -18.98 11.56
N GLN A 140 -10.08 -19.66 10.75
CA GLN A 140 -9.08 -18.99 9.92
C GLN A 140 -9.77 -17.80 9.24
N PRO A 141 -9.26 -16.56 9.37
CA PRO A 141 -9.85 -15.44 8.65
C PRO A 141 -9.92 -15.86 7.19
N LYS A 142 -11.14 -15.97 6.65
CA LYS A 142 -11.35 -16.20 5.22
C LYS A 142 -10.45 -15.18 4.55
N SER A 143 -9.49 -15.66 3.74
CA SER A 143 -8.49 -14.83 3.08
C SER A 143 -9.15 -13.53 2.70
N ILE A 144 -8.65 -12.42 3.27
CA ILE A 144 -9.18 -11.10 2.97
C ILE A 144 -9.09 -11.04 1.45
N LYS A 145 -10.24 -11.14 0.76
CA LYS A 145 -10.32 -10.65 -0.62
C LYS A 145 -9.77 -9.25 -0.50
N ARG A 146 -8.65 -8.99 -1.16
CA ARG A 146 -7.85 -7.76 -1.02
C ARG A 146 -8.66 -6.58 -1.57
N ASP A 147 -9.78 -6.28 -0.93
CA ASP A 147 -10.68 -5.18 -1.26
C ASP A 147 -10.14 -3.87 -0.65
N PHE A 148 -8.92 -3.89 -0.07
CA PHE A 148 -8.25 -2.77 0.58
C PHE A 148 -6.92 -2.34 -0.08
N LEU A 149 -6.57 -2.92 -1.23
CA LEU A 149 -5.53 -2.39 -2.13
C LEU A 149 -6.15 -1.73 -3.38
N ASP A 150 -7.43 -1.40 -3.30
CA ASP A 150 -8.17 -0.77 -4.38
C ASP A 150 -8.74 0.57 -3.86
N ASP A 151 -7.89 1.60 -3.87
CA ASP A 151 -8.36 2.98 -4.12
C ASP A 151 -8.98 3.10 -5.53
N THR A 152 -8.98 2.01 -6.29
CA THR A 152 -9.89 1.74 -7.39
C THR A 152 -11.04 0.86 -6.91
N LYS A 153 -12.17 1.48 -6.52
CA LYS A 153 -13.49 0.83 -6.58
C LYS A 153 -13.80 0.37 -8.02
N GLN A 154 -13.15 -0.68 -8.49
CA GLN A 154 -13.66 -1.53 -9.57
C GLN A 154 -14.52 -2.58 -8.88
N SER A 155 -15.79 -2.26 -8.64
CA SER A 155 -16.80 -2.84 -9.51
C SER A 155 -18.15 -2.18 -9.31
N ASP A 156 -18.22 -0.85 -9.38
CA ASP A 156 -19.54 -0.21 -9.52
C ASP A 156 -19.50 1.20 -10.12
N THR A 157 -18.55 1.51 -11.03
CA THR A 157 -18.55 2.79 -11.76
C THR A 157 -18.47 2.58 -13.28
N LYS A 158 -19.22 3.39 -14.04
CA LYS A 158 -19.27 3.43 -15.50
C LYS A 158 -18.84 4.81 -15.98
N VAL A 159 -18.11 4.85 -17.08
CA VAL A 159 -17.84 6.09 -17.81
C VAL A 159 -19.02 6.33 -18.74
N VAL A 160 -19.69 7.47 -18.59
CA VAL A 160 -20.80 7.86 -19.45
C VAL A 160 -20.53 9.21 -20.10
N ARG A 161 -21.00 9.36 -21.34
CA ARG A 161 -21.06 10.64 -22.05
C ARG A 161 -22.49 11.16 -22.02
N PHE A 162 -22.69 12.40 -21.62
CA PHE A 162 -24.02 13.02 -21.57
C PHE A 162 -24.48 13.46 -22.96
N MET A 163 -25.67 13.04 -23.35
CA MET A 163 -26.30 13.45 -24.61
C MET A 163 -27.11 14.75 -24.44
N HIS A 164 -27.47 15.07 -23.20
CA HIS A 164 -28.28 16.24 -22.83
C HIS A 164 -27.76 16.83 -21.52
N ALA A 165 -27.97 18.14 -21.32
CA ALA A 165 -27.57 18.79 -20.08
C ALA A 165 -28.28 18.17 -18.86
N VAL A 166 -27.52 17.87 -17.82
CA VAL A 166 -27.98 17.26 -16.56
C VAL A 166 -27.63 18.18 -15.39
N PRO A 167 -28.62 18.64 -14.62
CA PRO A 167 -28.36 19.47 -13.44
C PRO A 167 -27.68 18.67 -12.35
N LYS A 168 -27.14 19.38 -11.35
CA LYS A 168 -26.49 18.76 -10.18
C LYS A 168 -27.45 17.79 -9.46
N PHE A 169 -26.99 16.58 -9.16
CA PHE A 169 -27.77 15.54 -8.50
C PHE A 169 -26.91 14.75 -7.48
N VAL A 170 -27.55 14.10 -6.51
CA VAL A 170 -26.88 13.24 -5.52
C VAL A 170 -27.03 11.78 -5.94
N ALA A 171 -25.93 11.03 -5.98
CA ALA A 171 -25.94 9.62 -6.34
C ALA A 171 -26.03 8.69 -5.11
N ASN A 172 -26.13 7.38 -5.36
CA ASN A 172 -26.30 6.36 -4.31
C ASN A 172 -25.10 6.23 -3.35
N ASP A 173 -23.96 6.82 -3.68
CA ASP A 173 -22.77 6.88 -2.83
C ASP A 173 -22.76 8.12 -1.91
N MET A 174 -23.87 8.86 -1.86
CA MET A 174 -24.02 10.16 -1.17
C MET A 174 -23.14 11.29 -1.70
N ASN A 175 -22.47 11.11 -2.85
CA ASN A 175 -21.72 12.18 -3.49
C ASN A 175 -22.62 12.97 -4.45
N THR A 176 -22.29 14.25 -4.63
CA THR A 176 -23.02 15.13 -5.53
C THR A 176 -22.28 15.33 -6.85
N TYR A 177 -22.96 15.09 -7.96
CA TYR A 177 -22.44 15.10 -9.33
C TYR A 177 -23.12 16.17 -10.16
N GLY A 178 -22.38 16.79 -11.09
CA GLY A 178 -22.89 17.81 -12.00
C GLY A 178 -22.87 19.24 -11.43
N PRO A 179 -23.37 20.24 -12.19
CA PRO A 179 -24.05 20.10 -13.49
C PRO A 179 -23.13 19.65 -14.63
N PHE A 180 -23.68 18.95 -15.62
CA PHE A 180 -22.99 18.49 -16.83
C PHE A 180 -23.69 19.04 -18.07
N ASP A 181 -22.93 19.44 -19.07
CA ASP A 181 -23.43 19.93 -20.35
C ASP A 181 -23.50 18.78 -21.39
N GLU A 182 -24.06 19.07 -22.57
CA GLU A 182 -24.11 18.09 -23.67
C GLU A 182 -22.69 17.74 -24.15
N GLU A 183 -22.44 16.46 -24.43
CA GLU A 183 -21.14 15.85 -24.77
C GLU A 183 -20.11 15.74 -23.61
N ASP A 184 -20.43 16.17 -22.40
CA ASP A 184 -19.54 15.97 -21.25
C ASP A 184 -19.34 14.49 -20.91
N THR A 185 -18.15 14.12 -20.44
CA THR A 185 -17.85 12.74 -19.99
C THR A 185 -17.60 12.72 -18.49
N ALA A 186 -18.27 11.82 -17.77
CA ALA A 186 -18.09 11.65 -16.32
C ALA A 186 -18.07 10.19 -15.91
N ILE A 187 -17.39 9.92 -14.80
CA ILE A 187 -17.36 8.62 -14.14
C ILE A 187 -18.44 8.63 -13.07
N LEU A 188 -19.46 7.79 -13.22
CA LEU A 188 -20.60 7.72 -12.32
C LEU A 188 -20.74 6.33 -11.71
N PRO A 189 -21.31 6.20 -10.50
CA PRO A 189 -21.71 4.91 -9.95
C PRO A 189 -22.70 4.17 -10.87
N ASN A 190 -22.60 2.84 -10.99
CA ASN A 190 -23.38 2.00 -11.89
C ASN A 190 -24.88 2.30 -11.83
N LYS A 191 -25.45 2.36 -10.62
CA LYS A 191 -26.88 2.68 -10.43
C LYS A 191 -27.27 4.05 -10.98
N ALA A 192 -26.39 5.05 -10.87
CA ALA A 192 -26.65 6.40 -11.39
C ALA A 192 -26.47 6.43 -12.91
N ALA A 193 -25.43 5.77 -13.42
CA ALA A 193 -25.18 5.62 -14.86
C ALA A 193 -26.33 4.91 -15.57
N ASP A 194 -26.80 3.76 -15.05
CA ASP A 194 -27.88 2.98 -15.63
C ASP A 194 -29.19 3.78 -15.72
N VAL A 195 -29.51 4.58 -14.69
CA VAL A 195 -30.69 5.47 -14.70
C VAL A 195 -30.58 6.55 -15.77
N LEU A 196 -29.38 7.10 -16.00
CA LEU A 196 -29.15 8.12 -17.03
C LEU A 196 -29.16 7.54 -18.44
N ILE A 197 -28.68 6.30 -18.61
CA ILE A 197 -28.73 5.55 -19.87
C ILE A 197 -30.16 5.14 -20.22
N ASP A 198 -30.92 4.61 -19.25
CA ASP A 198 -32.33 4.22 -19.43
C ASP A 198 -33.19 5.43 -19.81
N LYS A 199 -32.89 6.60 -19.23
CA LYS A 199 -33.53 7.88 -19.58
C LYS A 199 -33.00 8.52 -20.87
N LYS A 200 -32.09 7.85 -21.61
CA LYS A 200 -31.45 8.34 -22.85
C LYS A 200 -30.78 9.70 -22.70
N ARG A 201 -30.30 10.02 -21.49
CA ARG A 201 -29.56 11.26 -21.21
C ARG A 201 -28.06 11.08 -21.22
N ALA A 202 -27.58 9.84 -21.14
CA ALA A 202 -26.16 9.52 -21.25
C ALA A 202 -25.94 8.19 -21.99
N GLU A 203 -24.75 8.00 -22.56
CA GLU A 203 -24.33 6.82 -23.30
C GLU A 203 -23.07 6.22 -22.64
N GLU A 204 -23.02 4.90 -22.47
CA GLU A 204 -21.88 4.21 -21.86
C GLU A 204 -20.69 4.13 -22.82
N ILE A 205 -19.53 4.62 -22.38
CA ILE A 205 -18.27 4.47 -23.13
C ILE A 205 -17.50 3.29 -22.52
N LYS A 206 -17.31 2.23 -23.33
CA LYS A 206 -16.41 1.13 -22.98
C LYS A 206 -14.99 1.51 -23.38
N LEU A 207 -14.10 1.66 -22.41
CA LEU A 207 -12.67 1.71 -22.66
C LEU A 207 -12.21 0.30 -23.05
N GLU A 208 -12.14 0.03 -24.36
CA GLU A 208 -11.37 -1.13 -24.85
C GLU A 208 -9.88 -0.83 -24.67
N ASN A 209 -9.21 -1.60 -23.80
CA ASN A 209 -7.75 -1.57 -23.69
C ASN A 209 -7.14 -2.26 -24.93
N PRO A 210 -6.22 -1.63 -25.68
CA PRO A 210 -5.32 -2.34 -26.58
C PRO A 210 -4.30 -3.20 -25.83
#